data_AF-A0A7S1BJM8-F1
#
_entry.id   AF-A0A7S1BJM8-F1
#
_cell.length_a   1.000
_cell.length_b   1.000
_cell.length_c   1.000
_cell.angle_alpha   90.00
_cell.angle_beta   90.00
_cell.angle_gamma   90.00
#
_symmetry.space_group_name_H-M   'P 1'
#
loop_
_entity.id
_entity.type
_entity.pdbx_description
1 polymer ?
#
loop_
_entity_poly.entity_id
_entity_poly.type
_entity_poly.pdbx_seq_one_letter_code
_entity_poly.pdbx_strand_id
1 'polypeptide(L)'
;EMFIRKSIIFGVSFFYLCSSTTNASINVNSKDFYTRLGIKKKAKSRDIKGAYRKLALDFHPDKVPDEEKENAQNVFIKITEAYDVLSNPKKRVIYDKYSHEGIKIYERGGDPKNSNFNGSRQEGRNYERGYTSGSGGGGSGGGGSGGGGS
;
A
#
# COMPACT_ATOMS: atom_id res chain seq x y z
N GLU A 1 -2.39 -39.73 2.93
CA GLU A 1 -3.20 -38.85 2.06
C GLU A 1 -4.29 -38.19 2.90
N MET A 2 -4.35 -36.86 2.84
CA MET A 2 -4.76 -35.93 3.91
C MET A 2 -6.15 -36.13 4.57
N PHE A 3 -6.14 -35.85 5.87
CA PHE A 3 -7.17 -35.97 6.88
C PHE A 3 -8.16 -34.78 6.81
N ILE A 4 -9.48 -35.07 6.68
CA ILE A 4 -10.64 -34.46 7.39
C ILE A 4 -10.75 -32.91 7.37
N ARG A 5 -11.82 -32.27 6.84
CA ARG A 5 -13.14 -32.16 7.49
C ARG A 5 -14.24 -31.54 6.62
N LYS A 6 -15.36 -32.26 6.57
CA LYS A 6 -16.73 -31.75 6.33
C LYS A 6 -17.26 -31.07 7.61
N SER A 7 -18.01 -29.99 7.44
CA SER A 7 -19.09 -29.45 8.30
C SER A 7 -18.80 -28.98 9.74
N ILE A 8 -18.99 -27.66 9.98
CA ILE A 8 -19.70 -27.11 11.17
C ILE A 8 -20.53 -25.88 10.74
N ILE A 9 -21.84 -25.99 11.00
CA ILE A 9 -22.90 -24.96 10.95
C ILE A 9 -22.86 -24.18 12.28
N PHE A 10 -23.15 -22.86 12.30
CA PHE A 10 -24.06 -22.17 13.26
C PHE A 10 -23.95 -20.64 13.15
N GLY A 11 -25.02 -19.99 12.68
CA GLY A 11 -25.51 -18.72 13.23
C GLY A 11 -24.75 -17.42 12.93
N VAL A 12 -24.95 -16.83 11.75
CA VAL A 12 -24.89 -15.37 11.59
C VAL A 12 -26.07 -14.90 10.73
N SER A 13 -27.29 -15.10 11.23
CA SER A 13 -28.45 -14.36 10.75
C SER A 13 -28.86 -13.36 11.83
N PHE A 14 -28.25 -12.19 11.83
CA PHE A 14 -28.94 -10.96 12.20
C PHE A 14 -28.14 -9.75 11.70
N PHE A 15 -28.74 -9.01 10.77
CA PHE A 15 -28.32 -7.66 10.39
C PHE A 15 -27.00 -7.50 9.61
N TYR A 16 -26.95 -8.06 8.40
CA TYR A 16 -26.14 -7.48 7.32
C TYR A 16 -27.02 -6.78 6.28
N LEU A 17 -27.96 -5.95 6.74
CA LEU A 17 -28.60 -4.95 5.89
C LEU A 17 -27.72 -3.69 5.83
N CYS A 18 -26.61 -3.79 5.11
CA CYS A 18 -26.05 -2.64 4.44
C CYS A 18 -25.69 -3.08 3.03
N SER A 19 -26.74 -3.18 2.22
CA SER A 19 -26.68 -3.29 0.77
C SER A 19 -25.73 -2.24 0.22
N SER A 20 -24.59 -2.69 -0.29
CA SER A 20 -23.85 -2.10 -1.41
C SER A 20 -22.71 -3.06 -1.78
N THR A 21 -23.07 -4.26 -2.24
CA THR A 21 -22.17 -5.11 -3.03
C THR A 21 -21.93 -4.42 -4.37
N THR A 22 -20.96 -3.52 -4.41
CA THR A 22 -20.20 -3.35 -5.65
C THR A 22 -19.01 -4.29 -5.55
N ASN A 23 -19.22 -5.54 -5.94
CA ASN A 23 -18.15 -6.49 -6.20
C ASN A 23 -17.34 -5.96 -7.39
N ALA A 24 -16.40 -5.04 -7.13
CA ALA A 24 -15.27 -4.87 -8.03
C ALA A 24 -14.31 -6.03 -7.74
N SER A 25 -13.75 -6.61 -8.79
CA SER A 25 -12.79 -7.71 -8.68
C SER A 25 -11.63 -7.32 -7.76
N ILE A 26 -11.51 -7.97 -6.59
CA ILE A 26 -10.35 -7.81 -5.71
C ILE A 26 -9.16 -8.45 -6.42
N ASN A 27 -8.13 -7.64 -6.69
CA ASN A 27 -6.85 -8.16 -7.17
C ASN A 27 -5.72 -7.48 -6.39
N VAL A 28 -5.21 -8.21 -5.39
CA VAL A 28 -4.16 -7.76 -4.47
C VAL A 28 -2.86 -7.42 -5.20
N ASN A 29 -2.57 -8.08 -6.33
CA ASN A 29 -1.38 -7.84 -7.15
C ASN A 29 -1.56 -6.72 -8.18
N SER A 30 -2.74 -6.12 -8.26
CA SER A 30 -2.98 -5.02 -9.19
C SER A 30 -2.15 -3.78 -8.83
N LYS A 31 -1.74 -3.01 -9.84
CA LYS A 31 -1.15 -1.68 -9.65
C LYS A 31 -2.20 -0.64 -9.24
N ASP A 32 -3.49 -0.98 -9.28
CA ASP A 32 -4.57 -0.09 -8.90
C ASP A 32 -4.99 -0.29 -7.43
N PHE A 33 -4.87 0.75 -6.60
CA PHE A 33 -5.23 0.69 -5.18
C PHE A 33 -6.73 0.44 -4.96
N TYR A 34 -7.58 0.97 -5.85
CA TYR A 34 -9.02 0.72 -5.81
C TYR A 34 -9.34 -0.77 -6.05
N THR A 35 -8.63 -1.39 -6.99
CA THR A 35 -8.78 -2.82 -7.32
C THR A 35 -8.21 -3.71 -6.22
N ARG A 36 -7.12 -3.30 -5.54
CA ARG A 36 -6.60 -4.03 -4.36
C ARG A 36 -7.61 -4.10 -3.22
N LEU A 37 -8.37 -3.02 -2.99
CA LEU A 37 -9.42 -2.98 -1.96
C LEU A 37 -10.78 -3.49 -2.44
N GLY A 38 -10.94 -3.84 -3.73
CA GLY A 38 -12.21 -4.29 -4.29
C GLY A 38 -13.29 -3.21 -4.32
N ILE A 39 -12.90 -1.94 -4.45
CA ILE A 39 -13.82 -0.79 -4.45
C ILE A 39 -13.81 -0.06 -5.78
N LYS A 40 -14.88 0.68 -6.07
CA LYS A 40 -14.94 1.56 -7.24
C LYS A 40 -14.12 2.83 -7.02
N LYS A 41 -13.57 3.42 -8.08
CA LYS A 41 -12.87 4.72 -8.03
C LYS A 41 -13.72 5.86 -7.43
N LYS A 42 -15.06 5.76 -7.57
CA LYS A 42 -16.05 6.70 -7.00
C LYS A 42 -16.44 6.39 -5.54
N ALA A 43 -15.78 5.44 -4.87
CA ALA A 43 -16.08 5.06 -3.50
C ALA A 43 -15.82 6.23 -2.52
N LYS A 44 -16.68 6.35 -1.50
CA LYS A 44 -16.54 7.33 -0.43
C LYS A 44 -15.53 6.85 0.61
N SER A 45 -14.99 7.74 1.43
CA SER A 45 -14.02 7.40 2.48
C SER A 45 -14.55 6.33 3.46
N ARG A 46 -15.86 6.33 3.72
CA ARG A 46 -16.53 5.30 4.52
C ARG A 46 -16.41 3.90 3.88
N ASP A 47 -16.51 3.82 2.55
CA ASP A 47 -16.49 2.56 1.81
C ASP A 47 -15.04 2.03 1.75
N ILE A 48 -14.06 2.94 1.60
CA ILE A 48 -12.62 2.64 1.69
C ILE A 48 -12.27 2.05 3.06
N LYS A 49 -12.70 2.71 4.15
CA LYS A 49 -12.48 2.22 5.51
C LYS A 49 -13.21 0.90 5.78
N GLY A 50 -14.43 0.75 5.25
CA GLY A 50 -15.20 -0.48 5.35
C GLY A 50 -14.52 -1.66 4.66
N ALA A 51 -14.01 -1.46 3.45
CA ALA A 51 -13.30 -2.49 2.68
C ALA A 51 -11.98 -2.90 3.37
N TYR A 52 -11.18 -1.92 3.81
CA TYR A 52 -9.94 -2.20 4.55
C TYR A 52 -10.20 -3.04 5.81
N ARG A 53 -11.22 -2.68 6.61
CA ARG A 53 -11.56 -3.42 7.83
C ARG A 53 -11.95 -4.87 7.57
N LYS A 54 -12.63 -5.15 6.46
CA LYS A 54 -13.00 -6.53 6.09
C LYS A 54 -11.75 -7.33 5.75
N LEU A 55 -10.94 -6.82 4.82
CA LEU A 55 -9.72 -7.48 4.36
C LEU A 55 -8.69 -7.67 5.49
N ALA A 56 -8.55 -6.68 6.38
CA ALA A 56 -7.66 -6.77 7.54
C ALA A 56 -8.06 -7.88 8.52
N LEU A 57 -9.36 -8.18 8.65
CA LEU A 57 -9.85 -9.28 9.48
C LEU A 57 -9.67 -10.64 8.80
N ASP A 58 -9.80 -10.69 7.48
CA ASP A 58 -9.64 -11.92 6.70
C ASP A 58 -8.17 -12.36 6.62
N PHE A 59 -7.23 -11.41 6.49
CA PHE A 59 -5.79 -11.67 6.37
C PHE A 59 -5.00 -11.41 7.67
N HIS A 60 -5.64 -11.46 8.83
CA HIS A 60 -4.94 -11.28 10.10
C HIS A 60 -4.11 -12.53 10.45
N PRO A 61 -2.82 -12.39 10.85
CA PRO A 61 -1.92 -13.54 11.11
C PRO A 61 -2.40 -14.46 12.24
N ASP A 62 -3.28 -13.98 13.12
CA ASP A 62 -3.90 -14.75 14.21
C ASP A 62 -5.00 -15.72 13.73
N LYS A 63 -5.62 -15.44 12.58
CA LYS A 63 -6.76 -16.22 12.05
C LYS A 63 -6.38 -17.16 10.91
N VAL A 64 -5.20 -16.98 10.33
CA VAL A 64 -4.72 -17.77 9.20
C VAL A 64 -3.76 -18.87 9.67
N PRO A 65 -3.80 -20.06 9.05
CA PRO A 65 -2.88 -21.14 9.35
C PRO A 65 -1.43 -20.75 9.04
N ASP A 66 -0.47 -21.39 9.72
CA ASP A 66 0.96 -21.07 9.62
C ASP A 66 1.49 -21.09 8.18
N GLU A 67 0.99 -22.00 7.35
CA GLU A 67 1.35 -22.16 5.93
C GLU A 67 0.93 -20.95 5.07
N GLU A 68 -0.10 -20.22 5.49
CA GLU A 68 -0.64 -19.06 4.77
C GLU A 68 -0.22 -17.72 5.40
N LYS A 69 0.48 -17.74 6.54
CA LYS A 69 0.89 -16.51 7.25
C LYS A 69 1.72 -15.57 6.38
N GLU A 70 2.65 -16.11 5.59
CA GLU A 70 3.48 -15.31 4.69
C GLU A 70 2.63 -14.63 3.59
N ASN A 71 1.72 -15.39 2.98
CA ASN A 71 0.80 -14.86 1.97
C ASN A 71 -0.15 -13.81 2.57
N ALA A 72 -0.69 -14.08 3.76
CA ALA A 72 -1.56 -13.15 4.48
C ALA A 72 -0.83 -11.87 4.84
N GLN A 73 0.42 -11.94 5.32
CA GLN A 73 1.26 -10.78 5.60
C GLN A 73 1.52 -9.96 4.33
N ASN A 74 1.88 -10.63 3.22
CA ASN A 74 2.10 -9.97 1.94
C ASN A 74 0.84 -9.25 1.42
N VAL A 75 -0.33 -9.87 1.55
CA VAL A 75 -1.61 -9.24 1.23
C VAL A 75 -1.90 -8.08 2.17
N PHE A 76 -1.67 -8.25 3.48
CA PHE A 76 -1.91 -7.25 4.51
C PHE A 76 -1.10 -5.97 4.27
N ILE A 77 0.17 -6.10 3.88
CA ILE A 77 1.03 -4.97 3.52
C ILE A 77 0.42 -4.21 2.33
N LYS A 78 0.02 -4.93 1.27
CA LYS A 78 -0.52 -4.34 0.03
C LYS A 78 -1.86 -3.63 0.24
N ILE A 79 -2.75 -4.17 1.08
CA ILE A 79 -4.03 -3.53 1.40
C ILE A 79 -3.84 -2.32 2.31
N THR A 80 -2.83 -2.36 3.20
CA THR A 80 -2.51 -1.25 4.11
C THR A 80 -1.92 -0.07 3.33
N GLU A 81 -1.01 -0.32 2.39
CA GLU A 81 -0.49 0.68 1.46
C GLU A 81 -1.63 1.36 0.67
N ALA A 82 -2.55 0.56 0.10
CA ALA A 82 -3.69 1.07 -0.64
C ALA A 82 -4.60 1.96 0.23
N TYR A 83 -4.84 1.54 1.47
CA TYR A 83 -5.64 2.31 2.43
C TYR A 83 -4.96 3.62 2.83
N ASP A 84 -3.65 3.62 3.09
CA ASP A 84 -2.93 4.84 3.49
C ASP A 84 -3.01 5.93 2.40
N VAL A 85 -2.89 5.54 1.13
CA VAL A 85 -3.02 6.45 0.00
C VAL A 85 -4.46 6.93 -0.19
N LEU A 86 -5.43 6.01 -0.18
CA LEU A 86 -6.83 6.34 -0.51
C LEU A 86 -7.60 7.00 0.64
N SER A 87 -7.18 6.79 1.88
CA SER A 87 -7.82 7.39 3.06
C SER A 87 -7.52 8.88 3.18
N ASN A 88 -6.32 9.32 2.77
CA ASN A 88 -5.93 10.72 2.81
C ASN A 88 -6.38 11.44 1.53
N PRO A 89 -7.23 12.48 1.61
CA PRO A 89 -7.73 13.18 0.44
C PRO A 89 -6.62 13.80 -0.42
N LYS A 90 -5.51 14.26 0.19
CA LYS A 90 -4.37 14.82 -0.56
C LYS A 90 -3.64 13.74 -1.35
N LYS A 91 -3.30 12.62 -0.70
CA LYS A 91 -2.65 11.47 -1.37
C LYS A 91 -3.56 10.91 -2.45
N ARG A 92 -4.87 10.76 -2.21
CA ARG A 92 -5.84 10.31 -3.21
C ARG A 92 -5.86 11.19 -4.46
N VAL A 93 -5.85 12.51 -4.31
CA VAL A 93 -5.81 13.44 -5.46
C VAL A 93 -4.50 13.28 -6.25
N ILE A 94 -3.37 13.09 -5.57
CA ILE A 94 -2.08 12.84 -6.23
C ILE A 94 -2.12 11.51 -6.98
N TYR A 95 -2.62 10.46 -6.35
CA TYR A 95 -2.77 9.15 -6.95
C TYR A 95 -3.70 9.17 -8.17
N ASP A 96 -4.84 9.85 -8.09
CA ASP A 96 -5.79 9.94 -9.19
C ASP A 96 -5.21 10.71 -10.41
N LYS A 97 -4.22 11.58 -10.20
CA LYS A 97 -3.55 12.36 -11.27
C LYS A 97 -2.26 11.71 -11.80
N TYR A 98 -1.44 11.15 -10.92
CA TYR A 98 -0.08 10.70 -11.21
C TYR A 98 0.15 9.21 -10.93
N SER A 99 -0.92 8.47 -10.60
CA SER A 99 -0.87 7.03 -10.28
C SER A 99 0.12 6.71 -9.14
N HIS A 100 0.72 5.51 -9.15
CA HIS A 100 1.68 5.08 -8.13
C HIS A 100 2.94 5.96 -8.09
N GLU A 101 3.42 6.47 -9.22
CA GLU A 101 4.68 7.21 -9.26
C GLU A 101 4.59 8.56 -8.55
N GLY A 102 3.46 9.26 -8.66
CA GLY A 102 3.25 10.51 -7.92
C GLY A 102 3.23 10.32 -6.41
N ILE A 103 2.73 9.18 -5.93
CA ILE A 103 2.77 8.84 -4.50
C ILE A 103 4.19 8.61 -4.04
N LYS A 104 5.00 7.84 -4.79
CA LYS A 104 6.41 7.61 -4.45
C LYS A 104 7.21 8.91 -4.37
N ILE A 105 6.92 9.88 -5.24
CA ILE A 105 7.57 11.19 -5.21
C ILE A 105 7.12 11.98 -3.98
N TYR A 106 5.81 12.01 -3.71
CA TYR A 106 5.24 12.68 -2.54
C TYR A 106 5.79 12.12 -1.22
N GLU A 107 5.96 10.81 -1.10
CA GLU A 107 6.49 10.15 0.10
C GLU A 107 7.99 10.39 0.30
N ARG A 108 8.73 10.71 -0.76
CA ARG A 108 10.13 11.16 -0.69
C ARG A 108 10.28 12.65 -0.39
N GLY A 109 9.18 13.36 -0.14
CA GLY A 109 9.16 14.80 0.12
C GLY A 109 9.28 15.68 -1.13
N GLY A 110 9.12 15.11 -2.33
CA GLY A 110 9.09 15.86 -3.59
C GLY A 110 7.67 16.29 -3.97
N ASP A 111 7.55 17.36 -4.76
CA ASP A 111 6.26 17.75 -5.35
C ASP A 111 6.05 17.01 -6.68
N PRO A 112 5.03 16.13 -6.79
CA PRO A 112 4.74 15.40 -8.02
C PRO A 112 4.32 16.30 -9.19
N LYS A 113 3.95 17.56 -8.94
CA LYS A 113 3.65 18.54 -9.99
C LYS A 113 4.91 19.13 -10.63
N ASN A 114 5.99 19.27 -9.86
CA ASN A 114 7.24 19.89 -10.28
C ASN A 114 8.34 18.86 -10.55
N SER A 115 8.09 17.58 -10.26
CA SER A 115 8.93 16.50 -10.73
C SER A 115 8.80 16.44 -12.26
N ASN A 116 9.83 16.91 -12.96
CA ASN A 116 10.02 16.64 -14.38
C ASN A 116 9.95 15.13 -14.59
N PHE A 117 8.77 14.63 -14.97
CA PHE A 117 8.53 13.24 -15.32
C PHE A 117 9.15 12.97 -16.70
N ASN A 118 10.45 13.23 -16.81
CA ASN A 118 11.25 12.87 -17.96
C ASN A 118 11.75 11.45 -17.70
N GLY A 119 11.33 10.49 -18.53
CA GLY A 119 11.44 9.06 -18.32
C GLY A 119 12.86 8.50 -18.35
N SER A 120 13.71 8.92 -17.42
CA SER A 120 15.06 8.39 -17.24
C SER A 120 15.05 7.31 -16.15
N ARG A 121 14.76 6.09 -16.60
CA ARG A 121 15.40 4.84 -16.16
C ARG A 121 16.49 5.03 -15.09
N GLN A 122 16.16 4.73 -13.83
CA GLN A 122 17.15 4.28 -12.84
C GLN A 122 16.50 3.25 -11.92
N GLU A 123 16.47 2.04 -12.48
CA GLU A 123 16.94 0.80 -11.86
C GLU A 123 17.25 0.86 -10.35
N GLY A 124 16.47 0.07 -9.61
CA GLY A 124 16.70 -0.54 -8.31
C GLY A 124 17.58 0.19 -7.29
N ARG A 125 16.99 0.56 -6.14
CA ARG A 125 17.59 0.34 -4.80
C ARG A 125 16.53 0.25 -3.69
N ASN A 126 16.53 -0.92 -3.03
CA ASN A 126 16.33 -1.16 -1.60
C ASN A 126 15.01 -0.73 -0.94
N TYR A 127 14.06 -1.67 -0.89
CA TYR A 127 13.05 -1.80 0.16
C TYR A 127 13.62 -2.65 1.30
N GLU A 128 14.62 -2.14 2.00
CA GLU A 128 15.02 -2.67 3.30
C GLU A 128 15.35 -1.50 4.21
N ARG A 129 14.30 -0.87 4.74
CA ARG A 129 14.42 -0.01 5.92
C ARG A 129 13.87 -0.81 7.09
N GLY A 130 14.65 -1.81 7.48
CA GLY A 130 14.58 -2.41 8.80
C GLY A 130 14.89 -1.36 9.85
N TYR A 131 14.22 -1.48 10.99
CA TYR A 131 14.56 -0.82 12.23
C TYR A 131 15.97 -1.27 12.63
N THR A 132 16.98 -0.50 12.27
CA THR A 132 18.35 -0.73 12.73
C THR A 132 18.99 0.59 13.12
N SER A 133 19.54 0.53 14.33
CA SER A 133 20.26 1.52 15.11
C SER A 133 21.13 2.47 14.30
N GLY A 134 21.01 3.77 14.59
CA GLY A 134 21.93 4.79 14.13
C GLY A 134 23.34 4.54 14.68
N SER A 135 24.22 4.13 13.79
CA SER A 135 25.68 4.21 13.93
C SER A 135 26.33 3.97 12.58
N GLY A 136 27.20 4.88 12.15
CA GLY A 136 28.13 4.64 11.04
C GLY A 136 28.06 5.63 9.89
N GLY A 137 28.81 6.72 10.06
CA GLY A 137 29.83 7.26 9.14
C GLY A 137 29.77 7.04 7.62
N GLY A 138 30.11 8.13 6.91
CA GLY A 138 31.10 8.05 5.83
C GLY A 138 30.68 8.60 4.47
N GLY A 139 31.22 9.77 4.12
CA GLY A 139 31.95 9.89 2.85
C GLY A 139 31.33 10.69 1.70
N SER A 140 31.96 11.86 1.47
CA SER A 140 32.51 12.31 0.17
C SER A 140 31.66 13.18 -0.76
N GLY A 141 32.22 14.38 -1.08
CA GLY A 141 32.22 14.86 -2.46
C GLY A 141 32.02 16.37 -2.68
N GLY A 142 33.07 17.04 -3.16
CA GLY A 142 33.03 18.30 -3.93
C GLY A 142 33.44 19.55 -3.12
N GLY A 143 34.44 20.34 -3.49
CA GLY A 143 35.16 20.50 -4.76
C GLY A 143 35.24 21.99 -5.11
N GLY A 144 36.40 22.59 -4.87
CA GLY A 144 36.96 23.75 -5.60
C GLY A 144 36.24 25.10 -5.60
N SER A 145 36.94 26.15 -5.15
CA SER A 145 37.58 27.12 -6.06
C SER A 145 38.20 28.26 -5.26
N GLY A 146 39.51 28.46 -5.44
CA GLY A 146 40.26 29.57 -4.87
C GLY A 146 39.99 30.90 -5.60
N GLY A 147 40.03 31.99 -4.86
CA GLY A 147 40.12 33.36 -5.38
C GLY A 147 41.20 34.11 -4.58
N GLY A 148 42.39 34.20 -5.16
CA GLY A 148 43.49 35.05 -4.68
C GLY A 148 43.13 36.53 -4.84
N GLY A 149 43.66 37.35 -3.92
CA GLY A 149 43.39 38.78 -3.86
C GLY A 149 44.27 39.67 -4.74
N SER A 150 44.06 40.96 -4.49
CA SER A 150 44.85 42.17 -4.81
C SER A 150 45.20 42.44 -6.27
#